data_AF-A0A2W6BLJ3-F1
#
_entry.id   AF-A0A2W6BLJ3-F1
#
_cell.length_a   1.000
_cell.length_b   1.000
_cell.length_c   1.000
_cell.angle_alpha   90.00
_cell.angle_beta   90.00
_cell.angle_gamma   90.00
#
_symmetry.space_group_name_H-M   'P 1'
#
loop_
_entity.id
_entity.type
_entity.pdbx_description
1 polymer ?
#
loop_
_entity_poly.entity_id
_entity_poly.type
_entity_poly.pdbx_seq_one_letter_code
_entity_poly.pdbx_strand_id
1 'polypeptide(L)'
;MDGRVKPGQDVGVSMGHFHRELELIQHLEHADSVAPSEMPSSRQTQATDFHSPRKIVRTILLSGAIVAVSINCLALSGPPTAWAELSSACETKTATEYTMVIQSPCSPTIVKANQTLNPSLLNIAITDTNATVHPAIIPVQVQAPGIVNVEIWTHNKMATLLVNDGTGTFRGQLDLSSEPNGPIVMAINAWNTPPGDNSYTVNLAAMMTLFVIGGEDAVIPTPVAAQEMNLQWSDEFNSLSAIPCKPGTGTWPKCTRPTASDGFTWYENKPNGGDFGDAAFEHTDSHYNPYTIKNGFLRIRSQYDPNYADPNGYGRHWYSGLLASAFPDGTTNAPGLANGYYEARILVPNAATSDKSKSGGTWPAFWMMDLHDFRKRATGSLEVDITEEYGHDPYYTQSGIVAYRTATGGGWIYHAHPGPDLTCDFHRHGLLITDTAVTYYFDDQPIGSAARPALQNNPPVDWFLMLDLAMGSGWPVNPPPAGYFDMWIDYVKYYVP
;
A
#
# COMPACT_ATOMS: atom_id res chain seq x y z
N MET A 1 -2.49 -14.01 54.65
CA MET A 1 -2.89 -12.65 55.08
C MET A 1 -1.65 -11.80 54.90
N ASP A 2 -1.49 -11.18 53.73
CA ASP A 2 -2.10 -9.90 53.30
C ASP A 2 -1.20 -8.72 53.70
N GLY A 3 -0.99 -7.78 52.78
CA GLY A 3 -0.20 -6.57 53.03
C GLY A 3 0.62 -6.06 51.85
N ARG A 4 -0.03 -5.33 50.94
CA ARG A 4 0.51 -4.57 49.81
C ARG A 4 1.51 -3.48 50.25
N VAL A 5 2.48 -3.17 49.38
CA VAL A 5 3.09 -1.83 49.27
C VAL A 5 3.22 -1.49 47.77
N LYS A 6 2.64 -0.36 47.38
CA LYS A 6 2.77 0.28 46.05
C LYS A 6 4.08 1.09 45.95
N PRO A 7 4.59 1.31 44.73
CA PRO A 7 5.12 2.61 44.28
C PRO A 7 4.27 3.14 43.10
N GLY A 8 3.90 4.42 42.93
CA GLY A 8 4.62 5.67 43.17
C GLY A 8 5.43 6.05 41.92
N GLN A 9 4.79 6.48 40.83
CA GLN A 9 4.83 7.85 40.25
C GLN A 9 6.20 8.57 40.34
N ASP A 10 6.93 8.66 39.22
CA ASP A 10 7.08 9.89 38.39
C ASP A 10 8.35 9.83 37.52
N VAL A 11 8.15 9.72 36.19
CA VAL A 11 8.85 10.55 35.17
C VAL A 11 7.83 10.73 34.03
N GLY A 12 6.99 11.75 34.14
CA GLY A 12 6.06 12.12 33.07
C GLY A 12 6.81 12.73 31.89
N VAL A 13 6.77 12.05 30.74
CA VAL A 13 6.95 12.70 29.43
C VAL A 13 5.56 12.92 28.87
N SER A 14 5.19 14.20 28.78
CA SER A 14 3.87 14.70 28.44
C SER A 14 3.49 14.33 26.99
N MET A 15 2.29 13.74 26.83
CA MET A 15 1.52 13.59 25.58
C MET A 15 1.04 14.96 25.00
N GLY A 16 1.89 15.98 25.03
CA GLY A 16 1.48 17.37 24.82
C GLY A 16 1.78 17.98 23.44
N HIS A 17 2.34 17.24 22.47
CA HIS A 17 2.84 17.86 21.24
C HIS A 17 2.21 17.40 19.92
N PHE A 18 1.46 16.30 19.87
CA PHE A 18 0.69 15.95 18.68
C PHE A 18 -0.50 16.90 18.41
N HIS A 19 -0.94 17.68 19.40
CA HIS A 19 -2.06 18.62 19.23
C HIS A 19 -1.69 19.95 18.54
N ARG A 20 -0.39 20.26 18.37
CA ARG A 20 0.06 21.53 17.78
C ARG A 20 0.13 21.53 16.25
N GLU A 21 0.14 20.36 15.62
CA GLU A 21 0.19 20.26 14.15
C GLU A 21 -1.18 20.47 13.49
N LEU A 22 -2.27 20.19 14.22
CA LEU A 22 -3.64 20.35 13.73
C LEU A 22 -4.07 21.82 13.55
N GLU A 23 -3.51 22.77 14.31
CA GLU A 23 -3.89 24.19 14.21
C GLU A 23 -3.33 24.88 12.96
N LEU A 24 -2.26 24.36 12.34
CA LEU A 24 -1.70 24.94 11.11
C LEU A 24 -2.49 24.56 9.85
N ILE A 25 -3.10 23.36 9.82
CA ILE A 25 -3.77 22.82 8.64
C ILE A 25 -5.09 23.55 8.35
N GLN A 26 -5.81 24.00 9.38
CA GLN A 26 -7.11 24.68 9.20
C GLN A 26 -7.03 26.11 8.62
N HIS A 27 -5.85 26.71 8.47
CA HIS A 27 -5.72 28.10 8.01
C HIS A 27 -5.28 28.27 6.56
N LEU A 28 -4.96 27.19 5.84
CA LEU A 28 -4.46 27.26 4.46
C LEU A 28 -5.49 26.91 3.37
N GLU A 29 -6.67 26.39 3.71
CA GLU A 29 -7.71 25.98 2.73
C GLU A 29 -8.54 27.14 2.12
N HIS A 30 -8.08 28.40 2.16
CA HIS A 30 -8.85 29.55 1.68
C HIS A 30 -8.22 30.40 0.57
N ALA A 31 -7.21 29.89 -0.13
CA ALA A 31 -6.68 30.57 -1.30
C ALA A 31 -6.54 29.64 -2.52
N ASP A 32 -7.03 30.15 -3.64
CA ASP A 32 -6.72 29.78 -5.03
C ASP A 32 -7.64 28.78 -5.74
N SER A 33 -8.67 29.35 -6.39
CA SER A 33 -9.30 28.79 -7.59
C SER A 33 -9.15 29.77 -8.74
N VAL A 34 -8.35 29.42 -9.76
CA VAL A 34 -8.36 30.09 -11.07
C VAL A 34 -8.23 29.01 -12.16
N ALA A 35 -9.22 28.98 -13.05
CA ALA A 35 -9.38 28.04 -14.16
C ALA A 35 -8.39 28.30 -15.32
N PRO A 36 -8.01 27.27 -16.12
CA PRO A 36 -7.26 27.47 -17.35
C PRO A 36 -8.15 27.65 -18.59
N SER A 37 -7.72 28.54 -19.48
CA SER A 37 -8.33 28.94 -20.75
C SER A 37 -7.95 28.03 -21.93
N GLU A 38 -8.92 27.72 -22.79
CA GLU A 38 -8.79 27.01 -24.08
C GLU A 38 -8.10 27.81 -25.18
N MET A 39 -7.46 27.11 -26.15
CA MET A 39 -7.50 27.31 -27.63
C MET A 39 -6.38 26.47 -28.36
N PRO A 40 -6.42 26.22 -29.70
CA PRO A 40 -7.37 25.39 -30.43
C PRO A 40 -6.71 24.43 -31.47
N SER A 41 -7.57 23.63 -32.11
CA SER A 41 -7.36 22.61 -33.15
C SER A 41 -6.59 23.04 -34.42
N SER A 42 -5.94 22.07 -35.08
CA SER A 42 -5.74 22.11 -36.54
C SER A 42 -6.07 20.75 -37.20
N ARG A 43 -6.84 20.83 -38.29
CA ARG A 43 -7.19 19.75 -39.24
C ARG A 43 -6.05 19.52 -40.22
N GLN A 44 -5.86 18.27 -40.65
CA GLN A 44 -5.56 17.96 -42.06
C GLN A 44 -6.20 16.63 -42.49
N THR A 45 -6.43 16.53 -43.80
CA THR A 45 -7.41 15.72 -44.53
C THR A 45 -6.75 14.67 -45.45
N GLN A 46 -7.50 13.59 -45.73
CA GLN A 46 -7.54 12.79 -46.99
C GLN A 46 -6.30 11.92 -47.35
N ALA A 47 -6.34 10.75 -48.00
CA ALA A 47 -7.35 10.04 -48.81
C ALA A 47 -7.00 8.54 -49.03
N THR A 48 -8.04 7.74 -49.31
CA THR A 48 -8.21 6.67 -50.35
C THR A 48 -7.44 5.31 -50.34
N ASP A 49 -8.28 4.25 -50.28
CA ASP A 49 -8.46 3.15 -51.26
C ASP A 49 -7.66 1.82 -51.26
N PHE A 50 -8.45 0.74 -51.03
CA PHE A 50 -8.61 -0.52 -51.80
C PHE A 50 -7.41 -1.45 -52.11
N HIS A 51 -7.46 -2.71 -51.63
CA HIS A 51 -7.88 -3.93 -52.39
C HIS A 51 -7.47 -5.24 -51.67
N SER A 52 -8.40 -6.21 -51.66
CA SER A 52 -8.19 -7.63 -51.32
C SER A 52 -7.87 -8.42 -52.61
N PRO A 53 -7.24 -9.61 -52.51
CA PRO A 53 -7.82 -10.74 -53.24
C PRO A 53 -7.81 -12.09 -52.52
N ARG A 54 -8.66 -12.97 -53.07
CA ARG A 54 -9.13 -14.28 -52.62
C ARG A 54 -8.18 -15.45 -52.96
N LYS A 55 -8.29 -16.48 -52.10
CA LYS A 55 -8.34 -17.95 -52.30
C LYS A 55 -7.69 -18.59 -53.54
N ILE A 56 -6.89 -19.64 -53.29
CA ILE A 56 -6.69 -20.78 -54.20
C ILE A 56 -6.84 -22.10 -53.42
N VAL A 57 -7.70 -22.97 -53.94
CA VAL A 57 -7.93 -24.36 -53.52
C VAL A 57 -7.15 -25.28 -54.45
N ARG A 58 -6.49 -26.33 -53.92
CA ARG A 58 -6.03 -27.48 -54.70
C ARG A 58 -6.35 -28.79 -53.98
N THR A 59 -7.08 -29.64 -54.70
CA THR A 59 -7.47 -31.01 -54.37
C THR A 59 -6.41 -31.98 -54.90
N ILE A 60 -5.98 -32.94 -54.08
CA ILE A 60 -5.30 -34.17 -54.54
C ILE A 60 -5.97 -35.36 -53.83
N LEU A 61 -6.42 -36.33 -54.64
CA LEU A 61 -7.00 -37.62 -54.28
C LEU A 61 -5.91 -38.69 -54.31
N LEU A 62 -5.83 -39.56 -53.29
CA LEU A 62 -5.44 -40.98 -53.44
C LEU A 62 -5.81 -41.83 -52.22
N SER A 63 -6.78 -42.71 -52.45
CA SER A 63 -6.95 -44.10 -51.98
C SER A 63 -6.49 -44.57 -50.58
N GLY A 64 -7.49 -44.93 -49.75
CA GLY A 64 -7.75 -46.34 -49.40
C GLY A 64 -7.04 -46.97 -48.19
N ALA A 65 -7.72 -47.01 -47.04
CA ALA A 65 -7.94 -48.20 -46.21
C ALA A 65 -8.95 -47.91 -45.10
N ILE A 66 -9.96 -48.77 -44.96
CA ILE A 66 -11.07 -48.65 -44.00
C ILE A 66 -10.63 -49.22 -42.65
N VAL A 67 -10.68 -48.40 -41.60
CA VAL A 67 -10.80 -48.85 -40.21
C VAL A 67 -11.89 -48.00 -39.57
N ALA A 68 -12.92 -48.68 -39.04
CA ALA A 68 -14.06 -48.05 -38.40
C ALA A 68 -13.61 -47.30 -37.13
N VAL A 69 -13.82 -45.98 -37.11
CA VAL A 69 -13.75 -45.16 -35.90
C VAL A 69 -15.00 -44.29 -35.85
N SER A 70 -15.65 -44.33 -34.69
CA SER A 70 -16.90 -43.68 -34.35
C SER A 70 -16.90 -42.18 -34.70
N ILE A 71 -17.96 -41.73 -35.38
CA ILE A 71 -18.19 -40.32 -35.73
C ILE A 71 -18.64 -39.58 -34.46
N ASN A 72 -17.76 -38.76 -33.88
CA ASN A 72 -18.16 -37.62 -33.08
C ASN A 72 -18.05 -36.37 -33.96
N CYS A 73 -19.15 -35.61 -34.07
CA CYS A 73 -19.18 -34.33 -34.78
C CYS A 73 -18.12 -33.37 -34.22
N LEU A 74 -17.11 -33.04 -35.02
CA LEU A 74 -16.28 -31.86 -34.76
C LEU A 74 -17.08 -30.61 -35.15
N ALA A 75 -17.58 -29.91 -34.14
CA ALA A 75 -17.79 -28.47 -34.27
C ALA A 75 -16.41 -27.81 -34.45
N LEU A 76 -16.28 -26.96 -35.46
CA LEU A 76 -15.11 -26.10 -35.66
C LEU A 76 -15.00 -25.14 -34.47
N SER A 77 -14.20 -25.51 -33.47
CA SER A 77 -13.79 -24.61 -32.40
C SER A 77 -12.77 -23.61 -32.95
N GLY A 78 -13.05 -22.32 -32.79
CA GLY A 78 -12.02 -21.29 -32.82
C GLY A 78 -10.94 -21.55 -31.75
N PRO A 79 -9.86 -20.75 -31.70
CA PRO A 79 -8.81 -20.95 -30.71
C PRO A 79 -9.43 -20.98 -29.29
N PRO A 80 -8.97 -21.90 -28.42
CA PRO A 80 -9.53 -22.02 -27.08
C PRO A 80 -9.22 -20.74 -26.31
N THR A 81 -10.22 -19.88 -26.11
CA THR A 81 -10.20 -18.92 -25.00
C THR A 81 -10.20 -19.75 -23.73
N ALA A 82 -9.07 -19.81 -23.04
CA ALA A 82 -8.96 -20.48 -21.75
C ALA A 82 -10.01 -19.86 -20.80
N TRP A 83 -11.00 -20.65 -20.41
CA TRP A 83 -11.91 -20.28 -19.33
C TRP A 83 -11.21 -20.69 -18.04
N ALA A 84 -10.69 -19.72 -17.29
CA ALA A 84 -10.25 -19.97 -15.92
C ALA A 84 -11.47 -20.48 -15.13
N GLU A 85 -11.36 -21.63 -14.50
CA GLU A 85 -12.39 -22.16 -13.61
C GLU A 85 -12.61 -21.17 -12.46
N LEU A 86 -13.87 -20.82 -12.20
CA LEU A 86 -14.29 -20.09 -11.00
C LEU A 86 -13.65 -20.73 -9.78
N SER A 87 -12.97 -19.93 -8.93
CA SER A 87 -12.41 -20.47 -7.69
C SER A 87 -13.55 -21.10 -6.88
N SER A 88 -13.51 -22.42 -6.74
CA SER A 88 -14.60 -23.25 -6.20
C SER A 88 -14.80 -23.12 -4.69
N ALA A 89 -14.22 -22.10 -4.06
CA ALA A 89 -14.14 -21.95 -2.60
C ALA A 89 -14.82 -20.67 -2.08
N CYS A 90 -15.37 -19.83 -2.95
CA CYS A 90 -15.98 -18.59 -2.51
C CYS A 90 -17.50 -18.75 -2.39
N GLU A 91 -18.01 -18.73 -1.15
CA GLU A 91 -19.45 -18.56 -0.91
C GLU A 91 -19.84 -17.11 -1.28
N THR A 92 -20.02 -16.83 -2.57
CA THR A 92 -20.55 -15.53 -3.00
C THR A 92 -21.96 -15.41 -2.45
N LYS A 93 -22.20 -14.35 -1.68
CA LYS A 93 -23.56 -14.00 -1.23
C LYS A 93 -24.38 -13.51 -2.43
N THR A 94 -25.69 -13.66 -2.36
CA THR A 94 -26.58 -13.10 -3.38
C THR A 94 -26.76 -11.60 -3.13
N ALA A 95 -26.52 -10.78 -4.16
CA ALA A 95 -26.82 -9.36 -4.11
C ALA A 95 -28.35 -9.14 -4.05
N THR A 96 -28.77 -8.17 -3.25
CA THR A 96 -30.11 -7.58 -3.30
C THR A 96 -30.07 -6.28 -4.11
N GLU A 97 -31.24 -5.69 -4.41
CA GLU A 97 -31.32 -4.40 -5.10
C GLU A 97 -30.42 -3.35 -4.43
N TYR A 98 -29.66 -2.62 -5.23
CA TYR A 98 -28.70 -1.58 -4.81
C TYR A 98 -27.61 -2.07 -3.84
N THR A 99 -27.24 -3.35 -3.95
CA THR A 99 -26.02 -3.89 -3.35
C THR A 99 -25.16 -4.52 -4.43
N MET A 100 -23.86 -4.63 -4.18
CA MET A 100 -22.91 -5.22 -5.11
C MET A 100 -22.14 -6.36 -4.45
N VAL A 101 -21.99 -7.47 -5.19
CA VAL A 101 -21.16 -8.62 -4.83
C VAL A 101 -20.20 -8.92 -5.97
N ILE A 102 -18.92 -9.12 -5.64
CA ILE A 102 -17.88 -9.43 -6.61
C ILE A 102 -17.68 -10.95 -6.62
N GLN A 103 -18.03 -11.58 -7.74
CA GLN A 103 -18.00 -13.03 -7.90
C GLN A 103 -16.68 -13.50 -8.52
N SER A 104 -15.99 -12.64 -9.27
CA SER A 104 -14.68 -12.93 -9.85
C SER A 104 -13.90 -11.63 -10.10
N PRO A 105 -12.65 -11.50 -9.60
CA PRO A 105 -12.05 -12.28 -8.50
C PRO A 105 -12.94 -12.24 -7.25
N CYS A 106 -13.05 -13.35 -6.53
CA CYS A 106 -14.16 -13.47 -5.58
C CYS A 106 -13.89 -12.81 -4.22
N SER A 107 -14.86 -11.98 -3.79
CA SER A 107 -14.94 -11.37 -2.45
C SER A 107 -16.19 -11.85 -1.70
N PRO A 108 -16.10 -12.18 -0.39
CA PRO A 108 -17.26 -12.52 0.43
C PRO A 108 -18.04 -11.27 0.92
N THR A 109 -17.56 -10.07 0.61
CA THR A 109 -18.15 -8.82 1.07
C THR A 109 -19.38 -8.45 0.22
N ILE A 110 -20.48 -8.09 0.89
CA ILE A 110 -21.60 -7.39 0.23
C ILE A 110 -21.32 -5.90 0.39
N VAL A 111 -21.18 -5.20 -0.73
CA VAL A 111 -21.06 -3.74 -0.77
C VAL A 111 -22.47 -3.17 -0.65
N LYS A 112 -22.71 -2.45 0.44
CA LYS A 112 -24.02 -1.87 0.79
C LYS A 112 -23.85 -0.37 0.92
N ALA A 113 -23.87 0.39 -0.18
CA ALA A 113 -23.75 1.84 -0.07
C ALA A 113 -24.47 2.60 -1.18
N ASN A 114 -24.99 3.76 -0.79
CA ASN A 114 -25.15 4.90 -1.68
C ASN A 114 -24.04 5.88 -1.30
N GLN A 115 -22.84 5.67 -1.84
CA GLN A 115 -21.59 6.38 -1.52
C GLN A 115 -21.71 7.91 -1.68
N THR A 116 -22.74 8.40 -2.37
CA THR A 116 -23.07 9.83 -2.49
C THR A 116 -23.69 10.41 -1.21
N LEU A 117 -24.50 9.64 -0.50
CA LEU A 117 -25.23 10.08 0.71
C LEU A 117 -24.63 9.53 2.01
N ASN A 118 -24.09 8.31 1.95
CA ASN A 118 -23.48 7.62 3.08
C ASN A 118 -22.10 7.12 2.67
N PRO A 119 -21.08 7.99 2.67
CA PRO A 119 -19.73 7.63 2.33
C PRO A 119 -19.22 6.55 3.29
N SER A 120 -18.64 5.49 2.73
CA SER A 120 -18.01 4.43 3.49
C SER A 120 -16.63 4.11 2.93
N LEU A 121 -15.83 3.43 3.73
CA LEU A 121 -14.57 2.85 3.27
C LEU A 121 -14.82 1.87 2.12
N LEU A 122 -13.88 1.85 1.19
CA LEU A 122 -13.99 1.13 -0.07
C LEU A 122 -13.38 -0.29 0.00
N ASN A 123 -12.45 -0.55 0.92
CA ASN A 123 -11.73 -1.81 0.95
C ASN A 123 -12.63 -2.99 1.31
N ILE A 124 -12.65 -3.99 0.43
CA ILE A 124 -13.42 -5.24 0.61
C ILE A 124 -12.50 -6.44 0.79
N ALA A 125 -13.00 -7.47 1.48
CA ALA A 125 -12.20 -8.63 1.81
C ALA A 125 -11.88 -9.43 0.54
N ILE A 126 -10.65 -9.89 0.43
CA ILE A 126 -10.25 -10.96 -0.49
C ILE A 126 -9.23 -11.86 0.22
N THR A 127 -9.27 -13.17 -0.05
CA THR A 127 -8.28 -14.11 0.48
C THR A 127 -7.02 -14.06 -0.39
N ASP A 128 -5.86 -14.37 0.18
CA ASP A 128 -4.60 -14.39 -0.59
C ASP A 128 -4.67 -15.37 -1.79
N THR A 129 -5.42 -16.47 -1.66
CA THR A 129 -5.69 -17.40 -2.76
C THR A 129 -6.52 -16.75 -3.87
N ASN A 130 -7.62 -16.07 -3.55
CA ASN A 130 -8.47 -15.42 -4.55
C ASN A 130 -7.83 -14.16 -5.15
N ALA A 131 -6.98 -13.48 -4.39
CA ALA A 131 -6.24 -12.31 -4.86
C ALA A 131 -5.10 -12.69 -5.83
N THR A 132 -4.60 -13.93 -5.76
CA THR A 132 -3.52 -14.38 -6.62
C THR A 132 -4.02 -14.59 -8.05
N VAL A 133 -3.42 -13.86 -8.99
CA VAL A 133 -3.72 -13.90 -10.43
C VAL A 133 -2.43 -14.04 -11.23
N HIS A 134 -2.56 -14.25 -12.53
CA HIS A 134 -1.44 -14.39 -13.47
C HIS A 134 -1.49 -13.28 -14.51
N PRO A 135 -0.36 -12.96 -15.20
CA PRO A 135 -0.34 -11.98 -16.28
C PRO A 135 -1.11 -12.51 -17.48
N ALA A 136 -2.43 -12.34 -17.44
CA ALA A 136 -3.37 -12.85 -18.42
C ALA A 136 -4.65 -12.01 -18.39
N ILE A 137 -5.49 -12.21 -19.39
CA ILE A 137 -6.85 -11.73 -19.36
C ILE A 137 -7.65 -12.58 -18.38
N ILE A 138 -8.15 -11.97 -17.31
CA ILE A 138 -8.97 -12.65 -16.30
C ILE A 138 -10.45 -12.23 -16.41
N PRO A 139 -11.40 -13.13 -16.10
CA PRO A 139 -12.80 -12.77 -16.05
C PRO A 139 -13.07 -11.85 -14.84
N VAL A 140 -13.93 -10.87 -15.04
CA VAL A 140 -14.52 -10.09 -13.95
C VAL A 140 -16.03 -10.28 -13.97
N GLN A 141 -16.59 -10.60 -12.81
CA GLN A 141 -18.03 -10.80 -12.65
C GLN A 141 -18.54 -10.11 -11.38
N VAL A 142 -19.56 -9.28 -11.56
CA VAL A 142 -20.17 -8.49 -10.49
C VAL A 142 -21.69 -8.67 -10.53
N GLN A 143 -22.30 -9.01 -9.40
CA GLN A 143 -23.76 -9.02 -9.25
C GLN A 143 -24.20 -7.72 -8.59
N ALA A 144 -25.01 -6.92 -9.29
CA ALA A 144 -25.51 -5.63 -8.81
C ALA A 144 -26.92 -5.32 -9.37
N PRO A 145 -27.99 -5.93 -8.85
CA PRO A 145 -29.36 -5.66 -9.31
C PRO A 145 -29.76 -4.19 -9.08
N GLY A 146 -30.39 -3.57 -10.08
CA GLY A 146 -30.79 -2.16 -10.05
C GLY A 146 -29.69 -1.17 -10.47
N ILE A 147 -28.48 -1.64 -10.74
CA ILE A 147 -27.38 -0.86 -11.30
C ILE A 147 -27.44 -0.87 -12.83
N VAL A 148 -26.97 0.21 -13.44
CA VAL A 148 -26.93 0.41 -14.90
C VAL A 148 -25.51 0.28 -15.44
N ASN A 149 -24.51 0.77 -14.71
CA ASN A 149 -23.10 0.70 -15.12
C ASN A 149 -22.20 0.13 -14.03
N VAL A 150 -21.17 -0.60 -14.46
CA VAL A 150 -20.09 -1.08 -13.60
C VAL A 150 -18.76 -0.93 -14.35
N GLU A 151 -17.85 -0.17 -13.78
CA GLU A 151 -16.50 0.05 -14.29
C GLU A 151 -15.46 -0.58 -13.38
N ILE A 152 -14.41 -1.09 -14.01
CA ILE A 152 -13.20 -1.58 -13.36
C ILE A 152 -12.06 -0.62 -13.66
N TRP A 153 -11.33 -0.26 -12.61
CA TRP A 153 -10.23 0.69 -12.66
C TRP A 153 -8.96 0.07 -12.07
N THR A 154 -7.82 0.31 -12.71
CA THR A 154 -6.47 0.00 -12.23
C THR A 154 -5.55 1.17 -12.63
N HIS A 155 -4.47 1.42 -11.89
CA HIS A 155 -3.50 2.47 -12.21
C HIS A 155 -4.13 3.87 -12.47
N ASN A 156 -5.09 4.28 -11.64
CA ASN A 156 -5.85 5.52 -11.81
C ASN A 156 -6.60 5.65 -13.16
N LYS A 157 -6.85 4.55 -13.87
CA LYS A 157 -7.46 4.53 -15.22
C LYS A 157 -8.53 3.46 -15.33
N MET A 158 -9.56 3.74 -16.12
CA MET A 158 -10.58 2.74 -16.43
C MET A 158 -9.96 1.64 -17.27
N ALA A 159 -9.95 0.43 -16.73
CA ALA A 159 -9.43 -0.76 -17.41
C ALA A 159 -10.51 -1.43 -18.28
N THR A 160 -11.74 -1.55 -17.78
CA THR A 160 -12.86 -2.08 -18.57
C THR A 160 -14.22 -1.61 -18.04
N LEU A 161 -15.17 -1.46 -18.95
CA LEU A 161 -16.60 -1.36 -18.63
C LEU A 161 -17.22 -2.77 -18.70
N LEU A 162 -18.01 -3.16 -17.71
CA LEU A 162 -18.66 -4.48 -17.70
C LEU A 162 -20.00 -4.43 -18.43
N VAL A 163 -20.38 -5.55 -19.06
CA VAL A 163 -21.63 -5.72 -19.79
C VAL A 163 -22.68 -6.37 -18.90
N ASN A 164 -23.84 -5.72 -18.76
CA ASN A 164 -25.00 -6.30 -18.06
C ASN A 164 -25.65 -7.40 -18.92
N ASP A 165 -25.88 -8.57 -18.34
CA ASP A 165 -26.55 -9.70 -19.02
C ASP A 165 -28.09 -9.64 -18.97
N GLY A 166 -28.65 -8.57 -18.40
CA GLY A 166 -30.08 -8.36 -18.24
C GLY A 166 -30.67 -8.95 -16.96
N THR A 167 -29.86 -9.65 -16.15
CA THR A 167 -30.27 -10.22 -14.85
C THR A 167 -29.79 -9.40 -13.65
N GLY A 168 -29.10 -8.29 -13.89
CA GLY A 168 -28.36 -7.56 -12.85
C GLY A 168 -26.98 -8.15 -12.58
N THR A 169 -26.48 -9.01 -13.47
CA THR A 169 -25.10 -9.51 -13.45
C THR A 169 -24.30 -8.84 -14.56
N PHE A 170 -23.12 -8.36 -14.21
CA PHE A 170 -22.19 -7.67 -15.08
C PHE A 170 -20.96 -8.55 -15.29
N ARG A 171 -20.52 -8.64 -16.56
CA ARG A 171 -19.39 -9.48 -16.97
C ARG A 171 -18.45 -8.71 -17.87
N GLY A 172 -17.17 -8.98 -17.72
CA GLY A 172 -16.13 -8.40 -18.56
C GLY A 172 -14.81 -9.11 -18.36
N GLN A 173 -13.76 -8.50 -18.90
CA GLN A 173 -12.41 -9.02 -18.87
C GLN A 173 -11.47 -7.92 -18.38
N LEU A 174 -10.60 -8.25 -17.44
CA LEU A 174 -9.51 -7.40 -17.00
C LEU A 174 -8.22 -7.95 -17.63
N ASP A 175 -7.59 -7.18 -18.50
CA ASP A 175 -6.33 -7.57 -19.13
C ASP A 175 -5.17 -7.24 -18.21
N LEU A 176 -4.57 -8.28 -17.61
CA LEU A 176 -3.37 -8.16 -16.78
C LEU A 176 -2.12 -8.67 -17.51
N SER A 177 -2.20 -8.91 -18.83
CA SER A 177 -1.14 -9.62 -19.59
C SER A 177 0.20 -8.87 -19.60
N SER A 178 0.18 -7.55 -19.41
CA SER A 178 1.35 -6.70 -19.32
C SER A 178 1.71 -6.28 -17.89
N GLU A 179 0.95 -6.73 -16.89
CA GLU A 179 1.19 -6.31 -15.51
C GLU A 179 2.44 -6.99 -14.93
N PRO A 180 3.29 -6.24 -14.23
CA PRO A 180 4.47 -6.79 -13.60
C PRO A 180 4.09 -7.70 -12.42
N ASN A 181 5.07 -8.45 -11.92
CA ASN A 181 4.91 -9.12 -10.63
C ASN A 181 4.60 -8.10 -9.53
N GLY A 182 3.65 -8.44 -8.66
CA GLY A 182 3.35 -7.65 -7.46
C GLY A 182 1.86 -7.34 -7.27
N PRO A 183 1.54 -6.55 -6.23
CA PRO A 183 0.17 -6.15 -5.94
C PRO A 183 -0.33 -5.11 -6.96
N ILE A 184 -1.60 -5.22 -7.32
CA ILE A 184 -2.32 -4.28 -8.17
C ILE A 184 -3.68 -3.97 -7.53
N VAL A 185 -4.02 -2.69 -7.42
CA VAL A 185 -5.31 -2.27 -6.89
C VAL A 185 -6.37 -2.31 -7.98
N MET A 186 -7.43 -3.07 -7.73
CA MET A 186 -8.62 -3.14 -8.56
C MET A 186 -9.76 -2.39 -7.85
N ALA A 187 -10.13 -1.24 -8.41
CA ALA A 187 -11.29 -0.48 -7.98
C ALA A 187 -12.51 -0.79 -8.86
N ILE A 188 -13.68 -0.85 -8.24
CA ILE A 188 -14.95 -1.15 -8.89
C ILE A 188 -15.93 -0.02 -8.56
N ASN A 189 -16.44 0.65 -9.58
CA ASN A 189 -17.43 1.73 -9.44
C ASN A 189 -18.71 1.34 -10.17
N ALA A 190 -19.85 1.46 -9.50
CA ALA A 190 -21.14 0.97 -9.99
C ALA A 190 -22.29 1.93 -9.66
N TRP A 191 -23.06 2.37 -10.65
CA TRP A 191 -24.13 3.36 -10.47
C TRP A 191 -25.37 3.13 -11.34
N ASN A 192 -26.49 3.79 -10.99
CA ASN A 192 -27.83 3.50 -11.53
C ASN A 192 -28.32 4.43 -12.67
N THR A 193 -27.43 5.16 -13.33
CA THR A 193 -27.72 5.97 -14.54
C THR A 193 -26.75 5.59 -15.66
N PRO A 194 -27.01 5.98 -16.94
CA PRO A 194 -26.09 5.73 -18.06
C PRO A 194 -24.67 6.32 -17.88
N PRO A 195 -23.66 5.88 -18.66
CA PRO A 195 -22.32 6.47 -18.59
C PRO A 195 -22.35 7.97 -18.90
N GLY A 196 -21.58 8.76 -18.14
CA GLY A 196 -21.52 10.22 -18.26
C GLY A 196 -22.71 10.97 -17.65
N ASP A 197 -23.71 10.27 -17.09
CA ASP A 197 -24.82 10.89 -16.37
C ASP A 197 -24.54 10.91 -14.86
N ASN A 198 -24.16 12.08 -14.35
CA ASN A 198 -23.85 12.29 -12.94
C ASN A 198 -25.09 12.48 -12.04
N SER A 199 -26.31 12.25 -12.55
CA SER A 199 -27.56 12.34 -11.77
C SER A 199 -27.91 11.06 -11.01
N TYR A 200 -26.99 10.09 -10.93
CA TYR A 200 -27.20 8.84 -10.21
C TYR A 200 -27.58 9.07 -8.75
N THR A 201 -28.57 8.31 -8.31
CA THR A 201 -29.02 8.33 -6.91
C THR A 201 -28.43 7.18 -6.11
N VAL A 202 -27.75 6.23 -6.76
CA VAL A 202 -27.04 5.12 -6.14
C VAL A 202 -25.66 5.03 -6.76
N ASN A 203 -24.64 5.04 -5.90
CA ASN A 203 -23.26 4.73 -6.25
C ASN A 203 -22.69 3.71 -5.26
N LEU A 204 -22.11 2.64 -5.78
CA LEU A 204 -21.44 1.56 -5.07
C LEU A 204 -19.98 1.58 -5.52
N ALA A 205 -19.07 1.79 -4.59
CA ALA A 205 -17.63 1.74 -4.84
C ALA A 205 -16.99 0.71 -3.91
N ALA A 206 -15.99 0.00 -4.44
CA ALA A 206 -15.20 -0.97 -3.71
C ALA A 206 -13.77 -1.05 -4.25
N MET A 207 -12.83 -1.43 -3.41
CA MET A 207 -11.42 -1.64 -3.75
C MET A 207 -10.93 -2.96 -3.17
N MET A 208 -10.11 -3.67 -3.94
CA MET A 208 -9.36 -4.84 -3.47
C MET A 208 -7.98 -4.86 -4.11
N THR A 209 -7.02 -5.50 -3.46
CA THR A 209 -5.68 -5.70 -4.02
C THR A 209 -5.58 -7.12 -4.56
N LEU A 210 -5.36 -7.25 -5.87
CA LEU A 210 -4.93 -8.50 -6.49
C LEU A 210 -3.41 -8.59 -6.43
N PHE A 211 -2.88 -9.77 -6.70
CA PHE A 211 -1.44 -10.01 -6.72
C PHE A 211 -1.06 -10.83 -7.95
N VAL A 212 -0.36 -10.22 -8.89
CA VAL A 212 0.08 -10.84 -10.14
C VAL A 212 1.33 -11.67 -9.87
N ILE A 213 1.30 -12.95 -10.26
CA ILE A 213 2.44 -13.88 -10.19
C ILE A 213 2.78 -14.41 -11.58
N GLY A 214 4.05 -14.33 -11.94
CA GLY A 214 4.58 -14.80 -13.22
C GLY A 214 4.66 -13.72 -14.30
N GLY A 215 4.38 -12.46 -13.95
CA GLY A 215 4.69 -11.30 -14.78
C GLY A 215 6.20 -11.05 -14.83
N GLU A 216 6.61 -10.05 -15.61
CA GLU A 216 8.00 -9.57 -15.55
C GLU A 216 8.19 -8.70 -14.30
N ASP A 217 9.38 -8.72 -13.71
CA ASP A 217 9.69 -7.81 -12.61
C ASP A 217 9.78 -6.37 -13.13
N ALA A 218 9.21 -5.42 -12.38
CA ALA A 218 9.26 -4.01 -12.77
C ALA A 218 10.71 -3.54 -12.87
N VAL A 219 11.09 -2.99 -14.03
CA VAL A 219 12.41 -2.39 -14.20
C VAL A 219 12.40 -0.99 -13.61
N ILE A 220 12.90 -0.85 -12.39
CA ILE A 220 12.99 0.44 -11.71
C ILE A 220 14.37 1.07 -11.95
N PRO A 221 14.46 2.21 -12.67
CA PRO A 221 15.74 2.85 -12.94
C PRO A 221 16.34 3.45 -11.66
N THR A 222 17.67 3.54 -11.61
CA THR A 222 18.37 4.29 -10.56
C THR A 222 17.82 5.71 -10.50
N PRO A 223 17.43 6.20 -9.31
CA PRO A 223 16.82 7.51 -9.14
C PRO A 223 17.78 8.62 -9.56
N VAL A 224 17.24 9.74 -10.04
CA VAL A 224 18.02 10.90 -10.51
C VAL A 224 19.05 11.36 -9.46
N ALA A 225 18.65 11.37 -8.19
CA ALA A 225 19.49 11.79 -7.07
C ALA A 225 20.63 10.82 -6.72
N ALA A 226 20.62 9.59 -7.25
CA ALA A 226 21.64 8.57 -7.02
C ALA A 226 22.35 8.08 -8.30
N GLN A 227 22.20 8.78 -9.44
CA GLN A 227 22.79 8.35 -10.72
C GLN A 227 24.32 8.20 -10.70
N GLU A 228 25.00 8.99 -9.87
CA GLU A 228 26.45 8.94 -9.70
C GLU A 228 26.88 8.21 -8.41
N MET A 229 25.94 7.53 -7.76
CA MET A 229 26.17 6.81 -6.50
C MET A 229 26.19 5.29 -6.71
N ASN A 230 26.81 4.59 -5.77
CA ASN A 230 26.84 3.13 -5.72
C ASN A 230 25.77 2.62 -4.75
N LEU A 231 25.03 1.59 -5.16
CA LEU A 231 24.14 0.86 -4.25
C LEU A 231 24.99 0.17 -3.18
N GLN A 232 24.86 0.61 -1.93
CA GLN A 232 25.60 0.06 -0.80
C GLN A 232 24.83 -1.02 -0.07
N TRP A 233 23.50 -0.91 -0.07
CA TRP A 233 22.63 -1.85 0.62
C TRP A 233 21.23 -1.84 0.05
N SER A 234 20.60 -2.99 0.05
CA SER A 234 19.17 -3.11 -0.18
C SER A 234 18.58 -4.28 0.57
N ASP A 235 17.27 -4.18 0.83
CA ASP A 235 16.41 -5.31 1.12
C ASP A 235 15.31 -5.33 0.04
N GLU A 236 15.37 -6.33 -0.84
CA GLU A 236 14.36 -6.58 -1.90
C GLU A 236 13.27 -7.56 -1.41
N PHE A 237 13.17 -7.78 -0.09
CA PHE A 237 12.14 -8.60 0.56
C PHE A 237 11.88 -9.98 -0.04
N ASN A 238 12.93 -10.61 -0.59
CA ASN A 238 12.90 -12.02 -1.02
C ASN A 238 12.61 -12.98 0.15
N SER A 239 12.93 -12.54 1.37
CA SER A 239 12.58 -13.19 2.65
C SER A 239 12.60 -12.13 3.75
N LEU A 240 11.82 -12.32 4.83
CA LEU A 240 11.84 -11.42 5.97
C LEU A 240 12.92 -11.84 6.98
N SER A 241 14.01 -11.09 7.07
CA SER A 241 15.04 -11.25 8.11
C SER A 241 14.71 -10.37 9.32
N ALA A 242 13.64 -10.73 10.05
CA ALA A 242 13.16 -9.97 11.21
C ALA A 242 13.03 -10.85 12.46
N ILE A 243 13.16 -10.24 13.63
CA ILE A 243 12.91 -10.94 14.89
C ILE A 243 12.47 -10.00 16.04
N PRO A 244 11.50 -10.43 16.88
CA PRO A 244 11.10 -9.67 18.07
C PRO A 244 11.86 -10.07 19.34
N CYS A 245 12.41 -11.28 19.34
CA CYS A 245 12.95 -11.96 20.52
C CYS A 245 14.26 -12.66 20.20
N LYS A 246 15.21 -12.66 21.14
CA LYS A 246 16.41 -13.48 20.99
C LYS A 246 16.02 -14.97 20.80
N PRO A 247 16.58 -15.68 19.80
CA PRO A 247 16.25 -17.08 19.56
C PRO A 247 16.39 -17.95 20.80
N GLY A 248 15.35 -18.75 21.09
CA GLY A 248 15.32 -19.68 22.22
C GLY A 248 15.07 -19.06 23.60
N THR A 249 14.68 -17.78 23.68
CA THR A 249 14.47 -17.09 24.97
C THR A 249 13.00 -16.82 25.34
N GLY A 250 12.06 -17.28 24.52
CA GLY A 250 10.62 -17.08 24.70
C GLY A 250 9.98 -16.49 23.45
N THR A 251 8.73 -16.08 23.58
CA THR A 251 7.98 -15.34 22.55
C THR A 251 7.61 -13.97 23.11
N TRP A 252 7.40 -13.00 22.24
CA TRP A 252 6.96 -11.68 22.69
C TRP A 252 5.58 -11.76 23.40
N PRO A 253 5.32 -10.94 24.44
CA PRO A 253 6.19 -9.94 25.07
C PRO A 253 7.10 -10.51 26.17
N LYS A 254 7.18 -11.83 26.33
CA LYS A 254 7.89 -12.52 27.42
C LYS A 254 9.15 -13.23 26.91
N CYS A 255 10.12 -12.45 26.43
CA CYS A 255 11.37 -12.97 25.90
C CYS A 255 12.56 -12.04 26.22
N THR A 256 13.77 -12.51 25.91
CA THR A 256 14.96 -11.64 25.94
C THR A 256 15.00 -10.83 24.65
N ARG A 257 15.31 -9.53 24.74
CA ARG A 257 15.46 -8.67 23.56
C ARG A 257 16.65 -9.13 22.70
N PRO A 258 16.50 -9.18 21.37
CA PRO A 258 17.57 -9.57 20.45
C PRO A 258 18.59 -8.44 20.27
N THR A 259 19.76 -8.78 19.72
CA THR A 259 20.76 -7.82 19.23
C THR A 259 21.17 -8.20 17.81
N ALA A 260 21.93 -7.34 17.13
CA ALA A 260 22.44 -7.63 15.79
C ALA A 260 23.25 -8.95 15.74
N SER A 261 23.90 -9.34 16.85
CA SER A 261 24.65 -10.61 16.91
C SER A 261 23.77 -11.86 16.79
N ASP A 262 22.45 -11.74 16.95
CA ASP A 262 21.51 -12.84 16.74
C ASP A 262 21.21 -13.09 15.24
N GLY A 263 21.75 -12.26 14.33
CA GLY A 263 21.82 -12.55 12.89
C GLY A 263 20.65 -12.05 12.03
N PHE A 264 19.85 -11.12 12.55
CA PHE A 264 18.68 -10.56 11.86
C PHE A 264 18.92 -9.13 11.40
N THR A 265 18.24 -8.72 10.32
CA THR A 265 18.34 -7.35 9.79
C THR A 265 17.41 -6.41 10.53
N TRP A 266 16.17 -6.87 10.78
CA TRP A 266 15.10 -6.06 11.34
C TRP A 266 14.74 -6.51 12.76
N TYR A 267 14.53 -5.54 13.64
CA TYR A 267 13.84 -5.69 14.90
C TYR A 267 12.37 -5.30 14.71
N GLU A 268 11.44 -6.09 15.24
CA GLU A 268 10.01 -5.94 14.93
C GLU A 268 9.27 -4.95 15.85
N ASN A 269 9.94 -3.92 16.37
CA ASN A 269 9.30 -2.82 17.11
C ASN A 269 10.22 -1.60 17.08
N LYS A 270 9.76 -0.45 17.58
CA LYS A 270 10.64 0.69 17.83
C LYS A 270 11.72 0.22 18.81
N PRO A 271 13.02 0.48 18.60
CA PRO A 271 14.03 -0.22 19.40
C PRO A 271 14.05 0.22 20.87
N ASN A 272 13.49 1.37 21.21
CA ASN A 272 13.26 1.78 22.60
C ASN A 272 12.10 1.01 23.29
N GLY A 273 11.36 0.19 22.55
CA GLY A 273 10.23 -0.64 22.98
C GLY A 273 8.91 0.11 23.14
N GLY A 274 8.80 1.32 22.58
CA GLY A 274 7.57 2.11 22.60
C GLY A 274 6.69 1.83 21.38
N ASP A 275 5.38 1.74 21.62
CA ASP A 275 4.34 1.77 20.58
C ASP A 275 3.80 3.19 20.40
N PHE A 276 3.20 3.45 19.25
CA PHE A 276 2.45 4.66 18.96
C PHE A 276 1.23 4.37 18.08
N GLY A 277 0.34 5.35 17.97
CA GLY A 277 -0.91 5.21 17.23
C GLY A 277 -1.93 4.27 17.89
N ASP A 278 -2.97 3.98 17.12
CA ASP A 278 -4.16 3.24 17.54
C ASP A 278 -4.11 1.74 17.19
N ALA A 279 -2.99 1.26 16.63
CA ALA A 279 -2.70 -0.15 16.42
C ALA A 279 -1.52 -0.60 17.28
N ALA A 280 -1.60 -1.81 17.84
CA ALA A 280 -0.48 -2.45 18.51
C ALA A 280 0.51 -3.02 17.49
N PHE A 281 1.81 -2.79 17.70
CA PHE A 281 2.82 -3.41 16.85
C PHE A 281 3.06 -4.85 17.31
N GLU A 282 2.54 -5.78 16.52
CA GLU A 282 2.64 -7.23 16.70
C GLU A 282 3.82 -7.81 15.89
N HIS A 283 4.08 -9.10 16.11
CA HIS A 283 5.34 -9.73 15.73
C HIS A 283 5.16 -11.08 15.02
N THR A 284 6.22 -11.53 14.34
CA THR A 284 6.25 -12.78 13.57
C THR A 284 6.06 -14.04 14.41
N ASP A 285 6.39 -13.99 15.70
CA ASP A 285 6.23 -15.09 16.65
C ASP A 285 4.86 -15.08 17.38
N SER A 286 4.00 -14.12 17.05
CA SER A 286 2.67 -13.93 17.61
C SER A 286 1.58 -14.52 16.70
N HIS A 287 0.42 -14.85 17.27
CA HIS A 287 -0.76 -15.26 16.50
C HIS A 287 -1.25 -14.13 15.56
N TYR A 288 -0.95 -12.89 15.91
CA TYR A 288 -1.35 -11.67 15.23
C TYR A 288 -0.24 -11.14 14.30
N ASN A 289 0.59 -12.03 13.76
CA ASN A 289 1.67 -11.68 12.84
C ASN A 289 1.17 -10.77 11.68
N PRO A 290 1.63 -9.51 11.60
CA PRO A 290 1.16 -8.54 10.61
C PRO A 290 1.91 -8.63 9.28
N TYR A 291 2.96 -9.45 9.19
CA TYR A 291 3.88 -9.47 8.05
C TYR A 291 3.59 -10.63 7.10
N THR A 292 3.76 -10.38 5.80
CA THR A 292 3.75 -11.44 4.79
C THR A 292 4.77 -11.12 3.71
N ILE A 293 5.62 -12.09 3.36
CA ILE A 293 6.45 -12.01 2.16
C ILE A 293 5.74 -12.73 1.03
N LYS A 294 5.58 -12.06 -0.11
CA LYS A 294 5.00 -12.64 -1.31
C LYS A 294 5.77 -12.17 -2.54
N ASN A 295 6.47 -13.10 -3.19
CA ASN A 295 7.16 -12.89 -4.47
C ASN A 295 8.06 -11.63 -4.52
N GLY A 296 8.88 -11.41 -3.48
CA GLY A 296 9.78 -10.24 -3.38
C GLY A 296 9.15 -8.99 -2.77
N PHE A 297 7.89 -9.05 -2.32
CA PHE A 297 7.23 -7.92 -1.66
C PHE A 297 6.96 -8.22 -0.19
N LEU A 298 7.18 -7.22 0.66
CA LEU A 298 6.71 -7.20 2.04
C LEU A 298 5.32 -6.58 2.10
N ARG A 299 4.36 -7.29 2.69
CA ARG A 299 3.10 -6.75 3.19
C ARG A 299 3.21 -6.49 4.68
N ILE A 300 2.82 -5.29 5.12
CA ILE A 300 2.46 -5.00 6.50
C ILE A 300 0.95 -4.79 6.53
N ARG A 301 0.24 -5.60 7.32
CA ARG A 301 -1.22 -5.52 7.48
C ARG A 301 -1.59 -4.90 8.82
N SER A 302 -2.43 -3.88 8.77
CA SER A 302 -3.19 -3.42 9.93
C SER A 302 -4.54 -4.12 9.95
N GLN A 303 -4.83 -4.87 10.99
CA GLN A 303 -6.01 -5.72 11.11
C GLN A 303 -6.84 -5.35 12.34
N TYR A 304 -8.15 -5.21 12.14
CA TYR A 304 -9.11 -5.01 13.20
C TYR A 304 -9.60 -6.35 13.73
N ASP A 305 -9.61 -6.50 15.05
CA ASP A 305 -10.31 -7.58 15.74
C ASP A 305 -10.94 -7.01 17.04
N PRO A 306 -12.28 -7.01 17.16
CA PRO A 306 -12.95 -6.50 18.35
C PRO A 306 -12.64 -7.28 19.63
N ASN A 307 -12.10 -8.50 19.50
CA ASN A 307 -11.67 -9.33 20.62
C ASN A 307 -10.15 -9.28 20.87
N TYR A 308 -9.41 -8.50 20.08
CA TYR A 308 -7.99 -8.32 20.27
C TYR A 308 -7.72 -7.76 21.67
N ALA A 309 -6.81 -8.42 22.39
CA ALA A 309 -6.38 -8.03 23.71
C ALA A 309 -5.02 -7.36 23.61
N ASP A 310 -5.02 -6.03 23.59
CA ASP A 310 -3.81 -5.22 23.47
C ASP A 310 -2.78 -5.59 24.57
N PRO A 311 -1.60 -6.12 24.19
CA PRO A 311 -0.57 -6.59 25.11
C PRO A 311 0.07 -5.44 25.90
N ASN A 312 -0.03 -4.21 25.41
CA ASN A 312 0.45 -3.00 26.11
C ASN A 312 -0.62 -2.37 27.01
N GLY A 313 -1.87 -2.85 26.96
CA GLY A 313 -2.94 -2.42 27.85
C GLY A 313 -3.57 -1.06 27.51
N TYR A 314 -3.39 -0.54 26.29
CA TYR A 314 -4.04 0.69 25.83
C TYR A 314 -5.49 0.46 25.36
N GLY A 315 -5.94 -0.78 25.28
CA GLY A 315 -7.31 -1.12 24.88
C GLY A 315 -7.56 -0.94 23.38
N ARG A 316 -6.50 -1.01 22.57
CA ARG A 316 -6.59 -0.99 21.10
C ARG A 316 -7.25 -2.28 20.59
N HIS A 317 -7.96 -2.16 19.48
CA HIS A 317 -8.58 -3.28 18.75
C HIS A 317 -7.95 -3.52 17.37
N TRP A 318 -6.94 -2.71 17.04
CA TRP A 318 -6.13 -2.86 15.85
C TRP A 318 -4.76 -3.38 16.24
N TYR A 319 -4.20 -4.22 15.38
CA TYR A 319 -2.79 -4.59 15.42
C TYR A 319 -2.18 -4.46 14.03
N SER A 320 -0.91 -4.13 13.99
CA SER A 320 -0.12 -3.88 12.78
C SER A 320 1.35 -4.21 13.03
N GLY A 321 2.26 -3.79 12.15
CA GLY A 321 3.70 -4.04 12.26
C GLY A 321 4.56 -2.79 12.11
N LEU A 322 5.73 -2.83 12.74
CA LEU A 322 6.84 -1.90 12.58
C LEU A 322 8.16 -2.69 12.52
N LEU A 323 8.96 -2.44 11.50
CA LEU A 323 10.32 -2.96 11.36
C LEU A 323 11.33 -1.83 11.57
N ALA A 324 12.33 -2.06 12.43
CA ALA A 324 13.44 -1.15 12.66
C ALA A 324 14.76 -1.85 12.34
N SER A 325 15.65 -1.21 11.58
CA SER A 325 16.97 -1.77 11.26
C SER A 325 17.98 -1.69 12.41
N ALA A 326 17.58 -1.18 13.58
CA ALA A 326 18.37 -1.18 14.80
C ALA A 326 17.72 -2.03 15.89
N PHE A 327 18.56 -2.63 16.72
CA PHE A 327 18.14 -3.44 17.86
C PHE A 327 18.09 -2.60 19.15
N PRO A 328 17.39 -3.07 20.21
CA PRO A 328 17.23 -2.32 21.45
C PRO A 328 18.51 -1.90 22.19
N ASP A 329 19.65 -2.52 21.88
CA ASP A 329 20.97 -2.15 22.42
C ASP A 329 21.75 -1.16 21.53
N GLY A 330 21.13 -0.68 20.45
CA GLY A 330 21.72 0.23 19.47
C GLY A 330 22.62 -0.46 18.45
N THR A 331 22.70 -1.80 18.43
CA THR A 331 23.40 -2.53 17.38
C THR A 331 22.55 -2.65 16.11
N THR A 332 23.18 -2.82 14.95
CA THR A 332 22.51 -3.00 13.66
C THR A 332 23.33 -3.93 12.76
N ASN A 333 22.65 -4.69 11.90
CA ASN A 333 23.26 -5.41 10.78
C ASN A 333 23.05 -4.71 9.43
N ALA A 334 22.25 -3.63 9.40
CA ALA A 334 22.30 -2.72 8.27
C ALA A 334 23.71 -2.07 8.24
N PRO A 335 24.29 -1.84 7.05
CA PRO A 335 25.58 -1.17 6.95
C PRO A 335 25.48 0.23 7.56
N GLY A 336 26.63 0.86 7.88
CA GLY A 336 26.66 2.18 8.52
C GLY A 336 25.93 3.25 7.71
N LEU A 337 24.63 3.37 7.94
CA LEU A 337 23.72 4.29 7.26
C LEU A 337 24.10 5.70 7.68
N ALA A 338 24.60 6.50 6.75
CA ALA A 338 25.17 7.83 7.00
C ALA A 338 24.68 8.82 5.92
N ASN A 339 25.57 9.65 5.39
CA ASN A 339 25.23 10.52 4.26
C ASN A 339 25.13 9.68 2.99
N GLY A 340 24.10 9.95 2.19
CA GLY A 340 23.80 9.18 0.99
C GLY A 340 22.35 9.38 0.59
N TYR A 341 21.91 8.56 -0.35
CA TYR A 341 20.54 8.55 -0.83
C TYR A 341 19.80 7.29 -0.34
N TYR A 342 18.62 7.49 0.24
CA TYR A 342 17.73 6.44 0.72
C TYR A 342 16.47 6.43 -0.12
N GLU A 343 15.91 5.25 -0.37
CA GLU A 343 14.59 5.14 -0.98
C GLU A 343 13.86 3.88 -0.56
N ALA A 344 12.53 3.94 -0.63
CA ALA A 344 11.66 2.78 -0.62
C ALA A 344 10.60 2.95 -1.71
N ARG A 345 10.15 1.82 -2.27
CA ARG A 345 9.01 1.79 -3.20
C ARG A 345 7.81 1.14 -2.52
N ILE A 346 6.76 1.93 -2.32
CA ILE A 346 5.66 1.63 -1.40
C ILE A 346 4.32 1.82 -2.12
N LEU A 347 3.39 0.89 -1.89
CA LEU A 347 1.97 1.03 -2.21
C LEU A 347 1.21 1.15 -0.88
N VAL A 348 0.59 2.30 -0.67
CA VAL A 348 -0.12 2.62 0.58
C VAL A 348 -1.61 2.25 0.52
N PRO A 349 -2.25 1.96 1.66
CA PRO A 349 -3.68 1.67 1.70
C PRO A 349 -4.55 2.93 1.58
N ASN A 350 -5.64 2.83 0.83
CA ASN A 350 -6.73 3.80 0.86
C ASN A 350 -7.59 3.61 2.12
N ALA A 351 -7.68 4.64 2.95
CA ALA A 351 -8.55 4.68 4.12
C ALA A 351 -9.50 5.88 4.08
N ALA A 352 -9.71 6.47 2.90
CA ALA A 352 -10.44 7.71 2.73
C ALA A 352 -11.93 7.44 2.59
N THR A 353 -12.72 8.39 3.09
CA THR A 353 -14.13 8.52 2.74
C THR A 353 -14.43 10.01 2.62
N SER A 354 -15.47 10.39 1.88
CA SER A 354 -15.82 11.81 1.77
C SER A 354 -16.33 12.42 3.09
N ASP A 355 -16.57 11.62 4.12
CA ASP A 355 -16.75 12.05 5.51
C ASP A 355 -15.51 11.66 6.31
N LYS A 356 -14.62 12.62 6.59
CA LYS A 356 -13.35 12.34 7.29
C LYS A 356 -13.56 11.70 8.68
N SER A 357 -14.73 11.85 9.31
CA SER A 357 -15.05 11.19 10.58
C SER A 357 -15.21 9.65 10.46
N LYS A 358 -15.38 9.17 9.22
CA LYS A 358 -15.53 7.75 8.85
C LYS A 358 -14.27 7.16 8.21
N SER A 359 -13.17 7.92 8.18
CA SER A 359 -11.87 7.43 7.71
C SER A 359 -11.42 6.19 8.47
N GLY A 360 -10.59 5.37 7.81
CA GLY A 360 -9.88 4.27 8.45
C GLY A 360 -8.61 4.71 9.17
N GLY A 361 -8.15 5.95 8.95
CA GLY A 361 -7.07 6.56 9.73
C GLY A 361 -5.73 5.85 9.64
N THR A 362 -5.42 5.18 8.53
CA THR A 362 -4.11 4.56 8.32
C THR A 362 -3.00 5.60 8.29
N TRP A 363 -1.82 5.20 8.78
CA TRP A 363 -0.62 6.02 8.85
C TRP A 363 0.60 5.17 8.47
N PRO A 364 0.80 4.84 7.18
CA PRO A 364 2.04 4.25 6.70
C PRO A 364 3.20 5.25 6.78
N ALA A 365 4.38 4.75 7.16
CA ALA A 365 5.58 5.56 7.24
C ALA A 365 6.85 4.81 6.80
N PHE A 366 7.76 5.54 6.16
CA PHE A 366 9.16 5.19 5.99
C PHE A 366 10.01 6.33 6.52
N TRP A 367 10.77 6.06 7.57
CA TRP A 367 11.37 7.10 8.40
C TRP A 367 12.65 6.60 9.06
N MET A 368 13.37 7.52 9.70
CA MET A 368 14.69 7.28 10.25
C MET A 368 14.87 8.02 11.57
N MET A 369 15.63 7.43 12.47
CA MET A 369 16.19 8.14 13.62
C MET A 369 17.69 7.85 13.73
N ASP A 370 18.40 8.66 14.51
CA ASP A 370 19.82 8.42 14.76
C ASP A 370 20.06 7.35 15.84
N LEU A 371 21.15 6.61 15.69
CA LEU A 371 21.64 5.64 16.68
C LEU A 371 22.22 6.32 17.94
N HIS A 372 22.45 7.64 17.91
CA HIS A 372 22.97 8.36 19.06
C HIS A 372 21.94 8.40 20.20
N ASP A 373 20.63 8.34 19.93
CA ASP A 373 19.55 8.25 20.93
C ASP A 373 19.71 7.02 21.88
N PHE A 374 20.36 5.94 21.45
CA PHE A 374 20.63 4.75 22.29
C PHE A 374 21.82 4.92 23.25
N ARG A 375 22.60 6.00 23.12
CA ARG A 375 23.79 6.20 23.95
C ARG A 375 23.38 6.68 25.34
N LYS A 376 24.01 6.14 26.41
CA LYS A 376 23.74 6.46 27.83
C LYS A 376 23.81 7.96 28.22
N ARG A 377 24.25 8.84 27.31
CA ARG A 377 24.40 10.29 27.50
C ARG A 377 23.88 11.09 26.30
N ALA A 378 22.98 10.51 25.51
CA ALA A 378 22.35 11.24 24.41
C ALA A 378 21.67 12.49 24.95
N THR A 379 22.11 13.66 24.49
CA THR A 379 21.52 14.95 24.88
C THR A 379 20.47 15.44 23.88
N GLY A 380 20.37 14.78 22.73
CA GLY A 380 19.44 15.06 21.65
C GLY A 380 19.44 13.95 20.61
N SER A 381 18.44 14.01 19.75
CA SER A 381 18.20 13.07 18.65
C SER A 381 17.56 13.80 17.48
N LEU A 382 17.56 13.13 16.34
CA LEU A 382 17.07 13.55 15.04
C LEU A 382 16.11 12.47 14.54
N GLU A 383 15.04 12.93 13.93
CA GLU A 383 14.03 12.12 13.25
C GLU A 383 13.84 12.69 11.85
N VAL A 384 13.84 11.81 10.86
CA VAL A 384 13.66 12.15 9.46
C VAL A 384 12.60 11.25 8.88
N ASP A 385 11.46 11.84 8.58
CA ASP A 385 10.32 11.16 7.99
C ASP A 385 10.44 11.29 6.48
N ILE A 386 10.85 10.21 5.81
CA ILE A 386 11.03 10.21 4.35
C ILE A 386 9.66 10.27 3.68
N THR A 387 8.71 9.48 4.18
CA THR A 387 7.29 9.67 3.91
C THR A 387 6.47 9.30 5.13
N GLU A 388 5.46 10.12 5.40
CA GLU A 388 4.27 9.74 6.12
C GLU A 388 3.08 10.02 5.21
N GLU A 389 2.17 9.08 5.11
CA GLU A 389 0.91 9.29 4.41
C GLU A 389 -0.23 9.06 5.37
N TYR A 390 -1.30 9.83 5.22
CA TYR A 390 -2.48 9.70 6.05
C TYR A 390 -3.61 9.23 5.18
N GLY A 391 -4.02 7.97 5.31
CA GLY A 391 -4.94 7.36 4.34
C GLY A 391 -6.34 7.97 4.33
N HIS A 392 -6.63 8.97 5.18
CA HIS A 392 -7.82 9.81 5.03
C HIS A 392 -7.78 10.71 3.79
N ASP A 393 -6.60 10.96 3.23
CA ASP A 393 -6.36 11.74 2.01
C ASP A 393 -5.48 10.92 1.05
N PRO A 394 -6.06 10.31 0.00
CA PRO A 394 -5.32 9.43 -0.90
C PRO A 394 -4.45 10.20 -1.90
N TYR A 395 -4.46 11.53 -1.86
CA TYR A 395 -3.66 12.39 -2.74
C TYR A 395 -2.48 13.04 -2.02
N TYR A 396 -2.21 12.65 -0.76
CA TYR A 396 -1.30 13.35 0.13
C TYR A 396 -0.12 12.48 0.55
N THR A 397 1.07 13.06 0.45
CA THR A 397 2.28 12.57 1.12
C THR A 397 2.98 13.73 1.80
N GLN A 398 3.60 13.46 2.95
CA GLN A 398 4.47 14.42 3.63
C GLN A 398 5.82 13.83 3.98
N SER A 399 6.79 14.71 4.11
CA SER A 399 8.11 14.41 4.63
C SER A 399 8.50 15.44 5.67
N GLY A 400 9.23 15.00 6.69
CA GLY A 400 9.48 15.77 7.89
C GLY A 400 10.90 15.63 8.40
N ILE A 401 11.36 16.64 9.12
CA ILE A 401 12.59 16.55 9.91
C ILE A 401 12.45 17.25 11.23
N VAL A 402 12.68 16.49 12.30
CA VAL A 402 12.51 16.95 13.67
C VAL A 402 13.83 16.77 14.42
N ALA A 403 14.19 17.80 15.19
CA ALA A 403 15.32 17.77 16.10
C ALA A 403 14.80 17.84 17.53
N TYR A 404 15.25 16.92 18.38
CA TYR A 404 14.83 16.84 19.77
C TYR A 404 15.90 17.34 20.74
N ARG A 405 15.45 17.96 21.83
CA ARG A 405 16.25 18.40 22.98
C ARG A 405 17.38 19.37 22.56
N THR A 406 18.64 18.98 22.67
CA THR A 406 19.79 19.83 22.38
C THR A 406 20.23 19.79 20.90
N ALA A 407 19.59 18.94 20.08
CA ALA A 407 19.78 18.96 18.64
C ALA A 407 19.22 20.27 18.06
N THR A 408 19.76 20.69 16.91
CA THR A 408 19.43 21.97 16.26
C THR A 408 19.08 21.77 14.80
N GLY A 409 18.26 22.68 14.25
CA GLY A 409 17.64 22.51 12.93
C GLY A 409 16.28 21.83 13.03
N GLY A 410 15.76 21.32 11.92
CA GLY A 410 14.43 20.69 11.87
C GLY A 410 13.27 21.68 11.82
N GLY A 411 12.06 21.17 12.04
CA GLY A 411 10.80 21.92 12.06
C GLY A 411 10.22 22.20 10.67
N TRP A 412 10.68 21.48 9.65
CA TRP A 412 10.18 21.60 8.29
C TRP A 412 9.30 20.40 7.97
N ILE A 413 8.12 20.68 7.41
CA ILE A 413 7.24 19.70 6.80
C ILE A 413 7.11 20.10 5.34
N TYR A 414 7.37 19.15 4.45
CA TYR A 414 7.11 19.27 3.03
C TYR A 414 5.96 18.34 2.70
N HIS A 415 4.96 18.83 1.97
CA HIS A 415 3.90 17.98 1.46
C HIS A 415 3.89 18.00 -0.07
N ALA A 416 3.33 16.97 -0.67
CA ALA A 416 3.04 16.94 -2.08
C ALA A 416 1.62 16.42 -2.32
N HIS A 417 0.98 17.02 -3.32
CA HIS A 417 -0.25 16.54 -3.93
C HIS A 417 0.02 16.32 -5.42
N PRO A 418 0.58 15.17 -5.82
CA PRO A 418 1.08 14.96 -7.17
C PRO A 418 -0.02 14.84 -8.22
N GLY A 419 -1.29 14.77 -7.81
CA GLY A 419 -2.46 14.78 -8.69
C GLY A 419 -3.26 13.48 -8.71
N PRO A 420 -2.66 12.31 -9.03
CA PRO A 420 -3.36 11.03 -9.00
C PRO A 420 -3.53 10.50 -7.56
N ASP A 421 -4.44 9.55 -7.39
CA ASP A 421 -4.61 8.81 -6.14
C ASP A 421 -3.39 7.91 -5.92
N LEU A 422 -2.66 8.17 -4.84
CA LEU A 422 -1.42 7.49 -4.43
C LEU A 422 -1.63 6.04 -3.99
N THR A 423 -2.87 5.69 -3.69
CA THR A 423 -3.23 4.36 -3.17
C THR A 423 -3.50 3.36 -4.29
N CYS A 424 -3.49 3.82 -5.55
CA CYS A 424 -3.72 2.96 -6.72
C CYS A 424 -2.43 2.37 -7.30
N ASP A 425 -1.26 2.93 -6.96
CA ASP A 425 0.02 2.61 -7.59
C ASP A 425 1.17 2.62 -6.57
N PHE A 426 2.25 1.92 -6.90
CA PHE A 426 3.49 2.05 -6.14
C PHE A 426 4.17 3.38 -6.47
N HIS A 427 4.59 4.07 -5.43
CA HIS A 427 5.37 5.30 -5.52
C HIS A 427 6.74 5.11 -4.87
N ARG A 428 7.72 5.89 -5.33
CA ARG A 428 9.06 5.91 -4.79
C ARG A 428 9.25 7.13 -3.90
N HIS A 429 9.58 6.89 -2.64
CA HIS A 429 9.87 7.92 -1.64
C HIS A 429 11.37 7.93 -1.37
N GLY A 430 11.99 9.10 -1.51
CA GLY A 430 13.44 9.24 -1.53
C GLY A 430 13.96 10.36 -0.62
N LEU A 431 15.19 10.20 -0.15
CA LEU A 431 15.88 11.15 0.72
C LEU A 431 17.36 11.23 0.37
N LEU A 432 17.83 12.41 -0.03
CA LEU A 432 19.26 12.70 -0.14
C LEU A 432 19.74 13.44 1.12
N ILE A 433 20.65 12.82 1.87
CA ILE A 433 21.36 13.45 2.98
C ILE A 433 22.79 13.77 2.55
N THR A 434 23.16 15.04 2.64
CA THR A 434 24.54 15.53 2.45
C THR A 434 25.11 16.09 3.76
N ASP A 435 26.33 16.62 3.72
CA ASP A 435 26.92 17.32 4.86
C ASP A 435 26.15 18.59 5.24
N THR A 436 25.42 19.19 4.31
CA THR A 436 24.80 20.51 4.50
C THR A 436 23.27 20.52 4.37
N ALA A 437 22.69 19.54 3.68
CA ALA A 437 21.27 19.54 3.35
C ALA A 437 20.65 18.14 3.42
N VAL A 438 19.34 18.13 3.66
CA VAL A 438 18.44 16.99 3.47
C VAL A 438 17.44 17.39 2.39
N THR A 439 17.29 16.55 1.36
CA THR A 439 16.36 16.81 0.24
C THR A 439 15.45 15.60 0.03
N TYR A 440 14.15 15.82 0.02
CA TYR A 440 13.12 14.81 -0.12
C TYR A 440 12.68 14.69 -1.58
N TYR A 441 12.39 13.47 -2.00
CA TYR A 441 11.95 13.15 -3.35
C TYR A 441 10.68 12.29 -3.31
N PHE A 442 9.77 12.58 -4.22
CA PHE A 442 8.63 11.74 -4.55
C PHE A 442 8.67 11.46 -6.04
N ASP A 443 8.75 10.18 -6.44
CA ASP A 443 8.90 9.74 -7.83
C ASP A 443 10.00 10.49 -8.60
N ASP A 444 11.21 10.54 -8.01
CA ASP A 444 12.39 11.28 -8.49
C ASP A 444 12.26 12.82 -8.56
N GLN A 445 11.11 13.38 -8.18
CA GLN A 445 10.94 14.83 -8.13
C GLN A 445 11.21 15.36 -6.72
N PRO A 446 12.09 16.37 -6.57
CA PRO A 446 12.31 16.97 -5.26
C PRO A 446 11.05 17.69 -4.79
N ILE A 447 10.58 17.37 -3.58
CA ILE A 447 9.41 18.04 -2.97
C ILE A 447 9.81 19.09 -1.93
N GLY A 448 11.06 19.04 -1.46
CA GLY A 448 11.56 19.97 -0.46
C GLY A 448 13.02 19.74 -0.07
N SER A 449 13.67 20.79 0.42
CA SER A 449 15.05 20.72 0.93
C SER A 449 15.23 21.64 2.13
N ALA A 450 15.88 21.10 3.16
CA ALA A 450 16.21 21.81 4.39
C ALA A 450 17.72 21.75 4.65
N ALA A 451 18.22 22.69 5.47
CA ALA A 451 19.54 22.53 6.07
C ALA A 451 19.56 21.24 6.92
N ARG A 452 20.63 20.47 6.81
CA ARG A 452 20.80 19.24 7.58
C ARG A 452 20.77 19.57 9.07
N PRO A 453 19.89 18.94 9.87
CA PRO A 453 19.91 19.14 11.31
C PRO A 453 21.16 18.52 11.92
N ALA A 454 21.53 19.03 13.08
CA ALA A 454 22.76 18.64 13.75
C ALA A 454 22.49 18.25 15.20
N LEU A 455 23.10 17.13 15.60
CA LEU A 455 23.27 16.79 17.01
C LEU A 455 24.20 17.81 17.68
N GLN A 456 24.15 17.91 19.01
CA GLN A 456 25.04 18.79 19.77
C GLN A 456 26.52 18.49 19.46
N ASN A 457 27.30 19.53 19.14
CA ASN A 457 28.70 19.45 18.67
C ASN A 457 28.90 18.84 17.26
N ASN A 458 27.82 18.62 16.52
CA ASN A 458 27.80 18.16 15.13
C ASN A 458 28.70 16.93 14.83
N PRO A 459 28.59 15.82 15.59
CA PRO A 459 29.24 14.57 15.22
C PRO A 459 28.64 13.99 13.91
N PRO A 460 29.33 13.05 13.25
CA PRO A 460 28.69 12.19 12.26
C PRO A 460 27.43 11.55 12.83
N VAL A 461 26.39 11.43 12.00
CA VAL A 461 25.12 10.83 12.38
C VAL A 461 25.04 9.45 11.73
N ASP A 462 24.94 8.43 12.58
CA ASP A 462 24.64 7.07 12.15
C ASP A 462 23.12 6.89 12.28
N TRP A 463 22.48 6.44 11.22
CA TRP A 463 21.03 6.29 11.15
C TRP A 463 20.57 4.84 11.30
N PHE A 464 19.30 4.68 11.61
CA PHE A 464 18.58 3.44 11.37
C PHE A 464 17.21 3.75 10.74
N LEU A 465 16.80 2.89 9.81
CA LEU A 465 15.54 2.93 9.08
C LEU A 465 14.42 2.27 9.88
N MET A 466 13.20 2.77 9.69
CA MET A 466 11.95 2.21 10.17
C MET A 466 10.89 2.20 9.07
N LEU A 467 10.07 1.15 9.07
CA LEU A 467 8.93 0.94 8.20
C LEU A 467 7.74 0.50 9.05
N ASP A 468 6.60 1.16 8.92
CA ASP A 468 5.39 0.75 9.63
C ASP A 468 4.10 1.12 8.91
N LEU A 469 3.02 0.48 9.37
CA LEU A 469 1.65 0.87 9.07
C LEU A 469 0.92 1.15 10.39
N ALA A 470 1.14 2.32 10.98
CA ALA A 470 0.39 2.77 12.14
C ALA A 470 -1.07 3.12 11.78
N MET A 471 -1.84 3.46 12.82
CA MET A 471 -3.22 3.93 12.73
C MET A 471 -3.38 5.16 13.65
N GLY A 472 -4.33 6.04 13.36
CA GLY A 472 -4.84 6.98 14.35
C GLY A 472 -4.01 8.24 14.59
N SER A 473 -3.28 8.74 13.59
CA SER A 473 -2.57 10.03 13.65
C SER A 473 -3.52 11.24 13.76
N GLY A 474 -4.34 11.30 14.81
CA GLY A 474 -5.40 12.28 15.00
C GLY A 474 -6.70 12.00 14.22
N TRP A 475 -6.77 10.90 13.47
CA TRP A 475 -7.94 10.51 12.66
C TRP A 475 -8.68 9.30 13.23
N PRO A 476 -10.01 9.20 13.06
CA PRO A 476 -10.76 8.00 13.40
C PRO A 476 -10.23 6.76 12.68
N VAL A 477 -10.29 5.60 13.35
CA VAL A 477 -9.77 4.31 12.85
C VAL A 477 -10.89 3.32 12.56
N ASN A 478 -11.82 3.71 11.68
CA ASN A 478 -12.98 2.90 11.36
C ASN A 478 -12.56 1.65 10.56
N PRO A 479 -13.05 0.45 10.92
CA PRO A 479 -12.74 -0.75 10.15
C PRO A 479 -13.44 -0.72 8.78
N PRO A 480 -12.73 -1.01 7.68
CA PRO A 480 -13.36 -1.18 6.38
C PRO A 480 -14.15 -2.50 6.36
N PRO A 481 -15.01 -2.74 5.36
CA PRO A 481 -15.66 -4.03 5.17
C PRO A 481 -14.70 -5.23 5.14
N ALA A 482 -13.45 -5.03 4.70
CA ALA A 482 -12.38 -6.03 4.74
C ALA A 482 -11.95 -6.39 6.18
N GLY A 483 -12.09 -5.47 7.13
CA GLY A 483 -11.52 -5.55 8.48
C GLY A 483 -10.01 -5.30 8.53
N TYR A 484 -9.37 -4.93 7.42
CA TYR A 484 -7.94 -4.68 7.35
C TYR A 484 -7.54 -3.65 6.29
N PHE A 485 -6.33 -3.13 6.43
CA PHE A 485 -5.60 -2.33 5.46
C PHE A 485 -4.21 -2.92 5.23
N ASP A 486 -3.75 -2.93 3.98
CA ASP A 486 -2.45 -3.47 3.59
C ASP A 486 -1.56 -2.36 3.03
N MET A 487 -0.35 -2.25 3.56
CA MET A 487 0.77 -1.54 2.95
C MET A 487 1.68 -2.57 2.30
N TRP A 488 2.11 -2.32 1.07
CA TRP A 488 3.05 -3.16 0.35
C TRP A 488 4.35 -2.41 0.07
N ILE A 489 5.47 -3.10 0.22
CA ILE A 489 6.81 -2.55 0.05
C ILE A 489 7.56 -3.49 -0.89
N ASP A 490 8.08 -2.93 -1.97
CA ASP A 490 8.85 -3.65 -2.99
C ASP A 490 10.31 -3.78 -2.55
N TYR A 491 10.94 -2.67 -2.17
CA TYR A 491 12.31 -2.67 -1.67
C TYR A 491 12.59 -1.49 -0.75
N VAL A 492 13.71 -1.57 -0.03
CA VAL A 492 14.42 -0.43 0.54
C VAL A 492 15.86 -0.41 0.01
N LYS A 493 16.37 0.75 -0.40
CA LYS A 493 17.73 0.91 -0.94
C LYS A 493 18.46 2.08 -0.30
N TYR A 494 19.77 1.92 -0.18
CA TYR A 494 20.70 2.95 0.27
C TYR A 494 21.91 3.02 -0.65
N TYR A 495 22.21 4.24 -1.11
CA TYR A 495 23.28 4.55 -2.04
C TYR A 495 24.27 5.54 -1.42
N VAL A 496 25.54 5.41 -1.79
CA VAL A 496 26.63 6.30 -1.35
C VAL A 496 27.43 6.83 -2.54
N PRO A 497 27.97 8.06 -2.48
CA PRO A 497 28.84 8.62 -3.53
C PRO A 497 30.02 7.72 -3.93
#